data_AF-A0A9X2T003-F1
#
_entry.id   AF-A0A9X2T003-F1
#
_cell.length_a   1.000
_cell.length_b   1.000
_cell.length_c   1.000
_cell.angle_alpha   90.00
_cell.angle_beta   90.00
_cell.angle_gamma   90.00
#
_symmetry.space_group_name_H-M   'P 1'
#
loop_
_entity.id
_entity.type
_entity.pdbx_description
1 polymer ?
#
loop_
_entity_poly.entity_id
_entity_poly.type
_entity_poly.pdbx_seq_one_letter_code
_entity_poly.pdbx_strand_id
1 'polypeptide(L)'
;MSLLEETIVLQRAAHDLMYLGMDGSPIYSDDLSRRNGEVYRLTTTLYNSGTWGTTVEEQANVCLALLMGYSASFVDHGEKQQHV
;
A
#
# COMPACT_ATOMS: atom_id res chain seq x y z
N MET A 1 -4.17 4.13 15.78
CA MET A 1 -3.05 3.24 15.44
C MET A 1 -1.78 4.07 15.52
N SER A 2 -0.65 3.42 15.78
CA SER A 2 0.68 4.02 15.65
C SER A 2 1.11 4.04 14.19
N LEU A 3 2.04 4.94 13.84
CA LEU A 3 2.61 5.04 12.48
C LEU A 3 3.21 3.72 12.01
N LEU A 4 3.88 2.99 12.92
CA LEU A 4 4.45 1.68 12.62
C LEU A 4 3.37 0.65 12.28
N GLU A 5 2.25 0.64 12.99
CA GLU A 5 1.14 -0.25 12.67
C GLU A 5 0.54 0.07 11.30
N GLU A 6 0.35 1.35 10.98
CA GLU A 6 -0.19 1.78 9.69
C GLU A 6 0.72 1.38 8.52
N THR A 7 2.02 1.58 8.65
CA THR A 7 3.01 1.19 7.63
C THR A 7 3.08 -0.33 7.46
N ILE A 8 3.08 -1.11 8.55
CA ILE A 8 3.08 -2.59 8.48
C ILE A 8 1.80 -3.10 7.81
N VAL A 9 0.64 -2.54 8.14
CA VAL A 9 -0.64 -2.93 7.53
C VAL A 9 -0.62 -2.66 6.04
N LEU A 10 -0.16 -1.49 5.60
CA LEU A 10 -0.04 -1.17 4.18
C LEU A 10 0.96 -2.09 3.47
N GLN A 11 2.16 -2.31 4.03
CA GLN A 11 3.16 -3.20 3.44
C GLN A 11 2.61 -4.62 3.24
N ARG A 12 1.90 -5.17 4.24
CA ARG A 12 1.26 -6.50 4.15
C ARG A 12 0.18 -6.54 3.08
N ALA A 13 -0.74 -5.57 3.08
CA ALA A 13 -1.80 -5.51 2.09
C ALA A 13 -1.26 -5.40 0.66
N ALA A 14 -0.24 -4.57 0.46
CA ALA A 14 0.44 -4.41 -0.83
C ALA A 14 1.14 -5.71 -1.25
N HIS A 15 1.85 -6.37 -0.33
CA HIS A 15 2.48 -7.66 -0.58
C HIS A 15 1.46 -8.73 -0.99
N ASP A 16 0.37 -8.86 -0.24
CA ASP A 16 -0.68 -9.85 -0.54
C ASP A 16 -1.34 -9.61 -1.90
N LEU A 17 -1.47 -8.35 -2.32
CA LEU A 17 -1.97 -8.00 -3.65
C LEU A 17 -0.97 -8.31 -4.76
N MET A 18 0.32 -8.00 -4.57
CA MET A 18 1.38 -8.26 -5.56
C MET A 18 1.58 -9.75 -5.83
N TYR A 19 1.37 -10.60 -4.83
CA TYR A 19 1.56 -12.05 -4.92
C TYR A 19 0.24 -12.83 -5.10
N LEU A 20 -0.87 -12.14 -5.35
CA LEU A 20 -2.18 -12.78 -5.52
C LEU A 20 -2.15 -13.76 -6.71
N GLY A 21 -2.54 -15.02 -6.47
CA GLY A 21 -2.59 -16.07 -7.47
C GLY A 21 -1.26 -16.78 -7.76
N MET A 22 -0.17 -16.41 -7.07
CA MET A 22 1.12 -17.13 -7.15
C MET A 22 1.05 -18.57 -6.64
N ASP A 23 0.04 -18.90 -5.82
CA ASP A 23 -0.22 -20.23 -5.27
C ASP A 23 -1.00 -21.15 -6.23
N GLY A 24 -1.38 -20.65 -7.41
CA GLY A 24 -2.20 -21.39 -8.38
C GLY A 24 -3.71 -21.36 -8.08
N SER A 25 -4.15 -20.63 -7.05
CA SER A 25 -5.56 -20.42 -6.76
C SER A 25 -6.22 -19.49 -7.80
N PRO A 26 -7.52 -19.68 -8.13
CA PRO A 26 -8.24 -18.75 -9.00
C PRO A 26 -8.26 -17.33 -8.44
N ILE A 27 -8.03 -16.35 -9.29
CA ILE A 27 -8.16 -14.93 -8.94
C ILE A 27 -9.59 -14.49 -9.23
N TYR A 28 -10.36 -14.22 -8.17
CA TYR A 28 -11.71 -13.68 -8.29
C TYR A 28 -11.67 -12.15 -8.44
N SER A 29 -12.39 -11.62 -9.43
CA SER A 29 -12.34 -10.20 -9.77
C SER A 29 -12.83 -9.28 -8.65
N ASP A 30 -13.81 -9.72 -7.85
CA ASP A 30 -14.34 -8.97 -6.71
C ASP A 30 -13.32 -8.93 -5.55
N ASP A 31 -12.64 -10.05 -5.26
CA ASP A 31 -11.58 -10.07 -4.25
C ASP A 31 -10.38 -9.22 -4.68
N LEU A 32 -9.94 -9.36 -5.94
CA LEU A 32 -8.90 -8.53 -6.52
C LEU A 32 -9.25 -7.05 -6.41
N SER A 33 -10.46 -6.66 -6.83
CA SER A 33 -10.92 -5.26 -6.78
C SER A 33 -10.97 -4.73 -5.35
N ARG A 34 -11.43 -5.54 -4.40
CA ARG A 34 -11.49 -5.18 -2.98
C ARG A 34 -10.09 -4.95 -2.40
N ARG A 35 -9.15 -5.88 -2.60
CA ARG A 35 -7.76 -5.76 -2.12
C ARG A 35 -7.07 -4.56 -2.74
N ASN A 36 -7.27 -4.36 -4.04
CA ASN A 36 -6.73 -3.22 -4.76
C ASN A 36 -7.24 -1.88 -4.22
N GLY A 37 -8.56 -1.76 -4.00
CA GLY A 37 -9.15 -0.57 -3.40
C GLY A 37 -8.66 -0.30 -1.98
N GLU A 38 -8.45 -1.35 -1.19
CA GLU A 38 -7.93 -1.20 0.17
C GLU A 38 -6.48 -0.74 0.20
N VAL A 39 -5.60 -1.32 -0.64
CA VAL A 39 -4.21 -0.87 -0.77
C VAL A 39 -4.16 0.60 -1.20
N TYR A 40 -4.97 1.00 -2.19
CA TYR A 40 -5.08 2.39 -2.60
C TYR A 40 -5.49 3.31 -1.44
N ARG A 41 -6.59 2.98 -0.74
CA ARG A 41 -7.12 3.77 0.38
C ARG A 41 -6.09 3.94 1.50
N LEU A 42 -5.40 2.87 1.88
CA LEU A 42 -4.35 2.90 2.91
C LEU A 42 -3.16 3.76 2.48
N THR A 43 -2.72 3.63 1.22
CA THR A 43 -1.62 4.42 0.65
C THR A 43 -1.95 5.91 0.67
N THR A 44 -3.11 6.30 0.14
CA THR A 44 -3.57 7.69 0.11
C THR A 44 -3.75 8.25 1.52
N THR A 45 -4.26 7.45 2.46
CA THR A 45 -4.42 7.87 3.86
C THR A 45 -3.06 8.15 4.51
N LEU A 46 -2.10 7.23 4.35
CA LEU A 46 -0.75 7.39 4.90
C LEU A 46 -0.04 8.61 4.28
N TYR A 47 -0.11 8.78 2.96
CA TYR A 47 0.49 9.92 2.27
C TYR A 47 -0.11 11.26 2.74
N ASN A 48 -1.45 11.34 2.78
CA ASN A 48 -2.16 12.56 3.18
C ASN A 48 -2.02 12.88 4.67
N SER A 49 -1.66 11.91 5.51
CA SER A 49 -1.39 12.16 6.93
C SER A 49 -0.19 13.09 7.14
N GLY A 50 0.71 13.21 6.17
CA GLY A 50 1.96 13.98 6.27
C GLY A 50 2.90 13.51 7.39
N THR A 51 2.64 12.34 7.98
CA THR A 51 3.39 11.83 9.13
C THR A 51 4.50 10.91 8.64
N TRP A 52 5.74 11.39 8.72
CA TRP A 52 6.92 10.65 8.25
C TRP A 52 7.68 9.91 9.36
N GLY A 53 7.35 10.17 10.63
CA GLY A 53 8.12 9.68 11.76
C GLY A 53 9.32 10.56 12.10
N THR A 54 9.86 10.35 13.30
CA THR A 54 10.94 11.14 13.90
C THR A 54 12.30 10.49 13.77
N THR A 55 12.33 9.15 13.62
CA THR A 55 13.56 8.39 13.41
C THR A 55 13.75 8.03 11.94
N VAL A 56 14.99 7.69 11.58
CA VAL A 56 15.33 7.23 10.23
C VAL A 56 14.61 5.91 9.93
N GLU A 57 14.45 5.04 10.92
CA GLU A 57 13.74 3.77 10.78
C GLU A 57 12.25 3.97 10.52
N GLU A 58 11.61 4.91 11.20
CA GLU A 58 10.20 5.24 10.95
C GLU A 58 10.01 5.82 9.54
N GLN A 59 10.89 6.75 9.14
CA GLN A 59 10.88 7.34 7.81
C GLN A 59 11.09 6.29 6.72
N ALA A 60 12.03 5.36 6.91
CA ALA A 60 12.26 4.26 5.99
C ALA A 60 11.04 3.34 5.86
N ASN A 61 10.33 3.07 6.96
CA ASN A 61 9.10 2.28 6.94
C ASN A 61 7.97 2.98 6.19
N VAL A 62 7.83 4.30 6.37
CA VAL A 62 6.84 5.11 5.63
C VAL A 62 7.17 5.10 4.13
N CYS A 63 8.42 5.37 3.75
CA CYS A 63 8.85 5.33 2.35
C CYS A 63 8.61 3.97 1.71
N LEU A 64 8.98 2.88 2.39
CA LEU A 64 8.76 1.53 1.90
C LEU A 64 7.27 1.21 1.74
N ALA A 65 6.45 1.57 2.72
CA ALA A 65 5.01 1.33 2.69
C ALA A 65 4.34 2.08 1.53
N LEU A 66 4.69 3.36 1.33
CA LEU A 66 4.18 4.17 0.22
C LEU A 66 4.62 3.62 -1.14
N LEU A 67 5.90 3.26 -1.29
CA LEU A 67 6.42 2.69 -2.53
C LEU A 67 5.71 1.37 -2.87
N MET A 68 5.56 0.48 -1.89
CA MET A 68 4.84 -0.78 -2.08
C MET A 68 3.36 -0.54 -2.43
N GLY A 69 2.68 0.37 -1.72
CA GLY A 69 1.28 0.71 -1.96
C GLY A 69 1.04 1.28 -3.36
N TYR A 70 1.85 2.25 -3.77
CA TYR A 70 1.81 2.80 -5.12
C TYR A 70 2.35 1.85 -6.19
N SER A 71 3.12 0.82 -5.87
CA SER A 71 3.52 -0.19 -6.86
C SER A 71 2.44 -1.27 -7.03
N ALA A 72 1.81 -1.67 -5.94
CA ALA A 72 0.87 -2.78 -5.90
C ALA A 72 -0.54 -2.41 -6.40
N SER A 73 -1.05 -1.22 -6.05
CA SER A 73 -2.37 -0.80 -6.51
C SER A 73 -2.39 -0.61 -8.03
N PHE A 74 -3.43 -1.01 -8.74
CA PHE A 74 -3.64 -0.72 -10.16
C PHE A 74 -4.57 0.48 -10.38
N VAL A 75 -5.20 1.00 -9.31
CA VAL A 75 -6.00 2.22 -9.40
C VAL A 75 -5.05 3.40 -9.54
N ASP A 76 -5.22 4.15 -10.63
CA ASP A 76 -4.53 5.39 -10.90
C ASP A 76 -5.56 6.42 -11.36
N HIS A 77 -5.75 7.48 -10.57
CA HIS A 77 -6.58 8.63 -10.94
C HIS A 77 -5.76 9.73 -11.62
N GLY A 78 -4.53 9.44 -12.04
CA GLY A 78 -3.59 10.35 -12.70
C GLY A 78 -2.59 11.01 -11.74
N GLU A 79 -2.68 10.73 -10.44
CA GLU A 79 -1.83 11.31 -9.39
C GLU A 79 -0.63 10.41 -9.04
N LYS A 80 -0.69 9.13 -9.39
CA LYS A 80 0.23 8.12 -8.86
C LYS A 80 1.68 8.31 -9.29
N GLN A 81 1.92 8.69 -10.55
CA GLN A 81 3.27 8.98 -11.05
C GLN A 81 3.91 10.23 -10.44
N GLN A 82 3.15 11.08 -9.75
CA GLN A 82 3.69 12.26 -9.06
C GLN A 82 4.17 11.91 -7.65
N HIS A 83 3.76 10.76 -7.12
CA HIS A 83 4.02 10.32 -5.74
C HIS A 83 5.11 9.25 -5.63
N VAL A 84 5.59 8.73 -6.76
CA VAL A 84 6.74 7.81 -6.89
C VAL A 84 7.95 8.62 -7.34
#